data_AF-A0A662GCX6-F1
#
_entry.id   AF-A0A662GCX6-F1
#
_cell.length_a   1.000
_cell.length_b   1.000
_cell.length_c   1.000
_cell.angle_alpha   90.00
_cell.angle_beta   90.00
_cell.angle_gamma   90.00
#
_symmetry.space_group_name_H-M   'P 1'
#
loop_
_entity.id
_entity.type
_entity.pdbx_description
1 polymer ?
#
loop_
_entity_poly.entity_id
_entity_poly.type
_entity_poly.pdbx_seq_one_letter_code
_entity_poly.pdbx_strand_id
1 'polypeptide(L)'
;MEWKGYVGRLLYVDLSEEKLSDRELAEEEVEMYIGGIGLAAKIVCEEVNPRVDPFAPENVLVFMTGPLTGTLVPTSGRYVVAAKSPLTLAWGEAHASGFWAVELKKAGYDGIVVRGRASSPVYLYIHDGNAELRDAARLWGLTTREAESSIR
;
A
#
# COMPACT_ATOMS: atom_id res chain seq x y z
N MET A 1 -12.34 14.37 13.86
CA MET A 1 -13.41 13.74 13.05
C MET A 1 -13.57 12.30 13.51
N GLU A 2 -14.80 11.77 13.52
CA GLU A 2 -15.01 10.33 13.76
C GLU A 2 -14.99 9.62 12.40
N TRP A 3 -13.96 8.82 12.12
CA TRP A 3 -13.85 8.07 10.88
C TRP A 3 -14.84 6.90 10.87
N LYS A 4 -15.64 6.78 9.81
CA LYS A 4 -16.58 5.67 9.58
C LYS A 4 -16.25 4.97 8.28
N GLY A 5 -15.99 3.66 8.35
CA GLY A 5 -15.48 2.90 7.21
C GLY A 5 -14.01 3.16 6.89
N TYR A 6 -13.40 4.23 7.42
CA TYR A 6 -11.96 4.56 7.31
C TYR A 6 -11.26 4.33 8.64
N VAL A 7 -9.94 4.15 8.61
CA VAL A 7 -9.10 4.28 9.80
C VAL A 7 -8.64 5.73 9.98
N GLY A 8 -8.45 6.46 8.88
CA GLY A 8 -7.95 7.82 8.84
C GLY A 8 -6.43 7.92 8.63
N ARG A 9 -5.74 6.83 8.24
CA ARG A 9 -4.28 6.77 8.29
C ARG A 9 -3.66 5.98 7.16
N LEU A 10 -2.67 6.57 6.48
CA LEU A 10 -1.82 5.92 5.49
C LEU A 10 -0.42 5.71 6.04
N LEU A 11 0.18 4.56 5.76
CA LEU A 11 1.59 4.31 6.05
C LEU A 11 2.44 4.70 4.84
N TYR A 12 3.35 5.66 5.01
CA TYR A 12 4.38 5.97 4.03
C TYR A 12 5.67 5.24 4.38
N VAL A 13 6.23 4.55 3.39
CA VAL A 13 7.46 3.76 3.50
C VAL A 13 8.47 4.27 2.48
N ASP A 14 9.52 4.91 2.96
CA ASP A 14 10.70 5.25 2.15
C ASP A 14 11.75 4.16 2.32
N LEU A 15 11.92 3.32 1.30
CA LEU A 15 12.89 2.23 1.32
C LEU A 15 14.34 2.71 1.16
N SER A 16 14.56 3.90 0.59
CA SER A 16 15.92 4.43 0.40
C SER A 16 16.47 4.99 1.71
N GLU A 17 15.60 5.62 2.51
CA GLU A 17 15.93 6.17 3.82
C GLU A 17 15.62 5.21 4.99
N GLU A 18 15.05 4.04 4.69
CA GLU A 18 14.53 3.08 5.68
C GLU A 18 13.59 3.73 6.70
N LYS A 19 12.78 4.69 6.23
CA LYS A 19 11.94 5.52 7.08
C LYS A 19 10.46 5.18 6.89
N LEU A 20 9.76 5.04 8.01
CA LEU A 20 8.32 4.85 8.05
C LEU A 20 7.68 6.07 8.71
N SER A 21 6.57 6.53 8.15
CA SER A 21 5.82 7.66 8.71
C SER A 21 4.34 7.51 8.42
N ASP A 22 3.52 7.92 9.38
CA ASP A 22 2.07 7.96 9.21
C ASP A 22 1.67 9.30 8.56
N ARG A 23 0.73 9.24 7.60
CA ARG A 23 0.04 10.40 7.05
C ARG A 23 -1.45 10.26 7.37
N GLU A 24 -2.01 11.27 8.03
CA GLU A 24 -3.46 11.33 8.24
C GLU A 24 -4.19 11.53 6.90
N LEU A 25 -5.36 10.90 6.76
CA LEU A 25 -6.26 11.16 5.63
C LEU A 25 -6.92 12.52 5.79
N ALA A 26 -7.01 13.27 4.70
CA ALA A 26 -7.80 14.50 4.65
C ALA A 26 -9.28 14.20 4.34
N GLU A 27 -10.19 15.00 4.87
CA GLU A 27 -11.63 14.87 4.61
C GLU A 27 -11.93 15.01 3.11
N GLU A 28 -11.30 15.98 2.46
CA GLU A 28 -11.46 16.25 1.04
C GLU A 28 -11.00 15.08 0.18
N GLU A 29 -9.97 14.34 0.62
CA GLU A 29 -9.51 13.14 -0.09
C GLU A 29 -10.58 12.05 -0.07
N VAL A 30 -11.28 11.90 1.05
CA VAL A 30 -12.35 10.93 1.22
C VAL A 30 -13.59 11.34 0.43
N GLU A 31 -13.95 12.63 0.45
CA GLU A 31 -15.11 13.14 -0.30
C GLU A 31 -14.91 13.05 -1.81
N MET A 32 -13.72 13.41 -2.30
CA MET A 32 -13.45 13.49 -3.74
C MET A 32 -13.07 12.14 -4.35
N TYR A 33 -12.37 11.30 -3.60
CA TYR A 33 -11.75 10.10 -4.17
C TYR A 33 -12.21 8.79 -3.52
N ILE A 34 -12.98 8.84 -2.43
CA ILE A 34 -13.58 7.70 -1.71
C ILE A 34 -12.54 6.77 -1.06
N GLY A 35 -11.37 6.56 -1.63
CA GLY A 35 -10.42 5.50 -1.23
C GLY A 35 -10.18 4.52 -2.37
N GLY A 36 -9.56 3.38 -2.06
CA GLY A 36 -9.22 2.36 -3.04
C GLY A 36 -8.50 2.95 -4.26
N ILE A 37 -9.03 2.66 -5.44
CA ILE A 37 -8.50 3.12 -6.73
C ILE A 37 -8.46 4.65 -6.88
N GLY A 38 -9.47 5.37 -6.40
CA GLY A 38 -9.54 6.82 -6.57
C GLY A 38 -8.42 7.52 -5.82
N LEU A 39 -8.22 7.14 -4.55
CA LEU A 39 -7.16 7.70 -3.72
C LEU A 39 -5.77 7.24 -4.19
N ALA A 40 -5.64 5.98 -4.63
CA ALA A 40 -4.40 5.49 -5.23
C ALA A 40 -4.02 6.29 -6.49
N ALA A 41 -4.99 6.57 -7.37
CA ALA A 41 -4.78 7.36 -8.57
C ALA A 41 -4.37 8.80 -8.25
N LYS A 42 -5.00 9.42 -7.26
CA LYS A 42 -4.64 10.75 -6.76
C LYS A 42 -3.18 10.78 -6.30
N ILE A 43 -2.77 9.84 -5.43
CA ILE A 43 -1.41 9.76 -4.88
C ILE A 43 -0.39 9.60 -6.01
N VAL A 44 -0.58 8.64 -6.91
CA VAL A 44 0.37 8.42 -8.02
C VAL A 44 0.43 9.64 -8.94
N CYS A 45 -0.70 10.28 -9.24
CA CYS A 45 -0.74 11.47 -10.10
C CYS A 45 0.05 12.65 -9.51
N GLU A 46 -0.02 12.83 -8.19
CA GLU A 46 0.68 13.91 -7.49
C GLU A 46 2.16 13.61 -7.23
N GLU A 47 2.48 12.36 -6.90
CA GLU A 47 3.82 12.00 -6.41
C GLU A 47 4.75 11.45 -7.51
N VAL A 48 4.21 10.97 -8.64
CA VAL A 48 5.02 10.37 -9.71
C VAL A 48 5.14 11.30 -10.91
N ASN A 49 6.37 11.68 -11.26
CA ASN A 49 6.63 12.33 -12.53
C ASN A 49 6.32 11.35 -13.68
N PRO A 50 5.43 11.69 -14.63
CA PRO A 50 5.04 10.78 -15.71
C PRO A 50 6.20 10.40 -16.64
N ARG A 51 7.33 11.13 -16.58
CA ARG A 51 8.55 10.83 -17.35
C ARG A 51 9.54 9.92 -16.65
N VAL A 52 9.33 9.60 -15.37
CA VAL A 52 10.26 8.72 -14.62
C VAL A 52 10.29 7.33 -15.23
N ASP A 53 11.45 6.67 -15.22
CA ASP A 53 11.50 5.25 -15.53
C ASP A 53 10.68 4.44 -14.48
N PRO A 54 9.82 3.48 -14.88
CA PRO A 54 8.99 2.73 -13.92
C PRO A 54 9.76 1.92 -12.88
N PHE A 55 11.04 1.61 -13.10
CA PHE A 55 11.92 0.92 -12.14
C PHE A 55 12.76 1.88 -11.30
N ALA A 56 12.63 3.19 -11.52
CA ALA A 56 13.33 4.19 -10.73
C ALA A 56 12.72 4.31 -9.31
N PRO A 57 13.53 4.67 -8.30
CA PRO A 57 13.07 4.81 -6.92
C PRO A 57 12.01 5.91 -6.72
N GLU A 58 11.84 6.82 -7.67
CA GLU A 58 10.82 7.87 -7.63
C GLU A 58 9.44 7.39 -8.11
N ASN A 59 9.32 6.18 -8.66
CA ASN A 59 8.00 5.57 -8.85
C ASN A 59 7.44 5.11 -7.49
N VAL A 60 6.15 5.31 -7.27
CA VAL A 60 5.49 4.91 -6.01
C VAL A 60 4.59 3.70 -6.25
N LEU A 61 4.60 2.77 -5.30
CA LEU A 61 3.73 1.61 -5.27
C LEU A 61 2.70 1.78 -4.15
N VAL A 62 1.44 1.95 -4.53
CA VAL A 62 0.34 2.25 -3.60
C VAL A 62 -0.52 1.03 -3.40
N PHE A 63 -0.65 0.57 -2.16
CA PHE A 63 -1.64 -0.41 -1.72
C PHE A 63 -2.77 0.36 -1.04
N MET A 64 -4.01 0.23 -1.52
CA MET A 64 -5.12 1.02 -0.99
C MET A 64 -6.38 0.20 -0.81
N THR A 65 -7.03 0.37 0.33
CA THR A 65 -8.33 -0.23 0.65
C THR A 65 -9.46 0.78 0.46
N GLY A 66 -10.71 0.30 0.41
CA GLY A 66 -11.89 1.16 0.34
C GLY A 66 -12.62 1.28 1.68
N PRO A 67 -13.57 2.22 1.81
CA PRO A 67 -14.36 2.43 3.03
C PRO A 67 -15.17 1.21 3.46
N LEU A 68 -15.55 0.37 2.51
CA LEU A 68 -16.34 -0.81 2.79
C LEU A 68 -15.45 -1.98 3.24
N THR A 69 -14.13 -1.90 3.07
CA THR A 69 -13.21 -2.98 3.38
C THR A 69 -13.28 -3.36 4.86
N GLY A 70 -13.61 -4.63 5.14
CA GLY A 70 -13.75 -5.14 6.50
C GLY A 70 -15.11 -4.91 7.14
N THR A 71 -16.07 -4.30 6.43
CA THR A 71 -17.46 -4.15 6.89
C THR A 71 -18.32 -5.39 6.57
N LEU A 72 -19.57 -5.39 7.04
CA LEU A 72 -20.56 -6.43 6.76
C LEU A 72 -21.08 -6.44 5.31
N VAL A 73 -20.66 -5.48 4.48
CA VAL A 73 -21.03 -5.49 3.06
C VAL A 73 -20.49 -6.77 2.39
N PRO A 74 -21.31 -7.54 1.65
CA PRO A 74 -20.85 -8.74 0.98
C PRO A 74 -19.65 -8.47 0.07
N THR A 75 -18.66 -9.36 0.09
CA THR A 75 -17.46 -9.30 -0.78
C THR A 75 -16.54 -8.11 -0.56
N SER A 76 -16.54 -7.53 0.65
CA SER A 76 -15.76 -6.33 1.00
C SER A 76 -14.25 -6.52 1.20
N GLY A 77 -13.69 -7.72 1.07
CA GLY A 77 -12.26 -8.00 1.34
C GLY A 77 -11.27 -7.54 0.25
N ARG A 78 -11.58 -6.50 -0.53
CA ARG A 78 -10.77 -6.07 -1.68
C ARG A 78 -9.82 -4.92 -1.39
N TYR A 79 -8.75 -4.86 -2.17
CA TYR A 79 -7.80 -3.75 -2.26
C TYR A 79 -7.28 -3.59 -3.69
N VAL A 80 -6.64 -2.45 -3.94
CA VAL A 80 -5.93 -2.16 -5.19
C VAL A 80 -4.44 -2.02 -4.90
N VAL A 81 -3.62 -2.37 -5.90
CA VAL A 81 -2.20 -2.04 -5.97
C VAL A 81 -1.98 -1.24 -7.24
N ALA A 82 -1.39 -0.05 -7.15
CA ALA A 82 -1.20 0.83 -8.31
C ALA A 82 0.17 1.50 -8.33
N ALA A 83 0.66 1.78 -9.54
CA ALA A 83 1.92 2.46 -9.82
C ALA A 83 1.99 2.91 -11.28
N LYS A 84 3.08 3.58 -11.68
CA LYS A 84 3.45 3.62 -13.11
C LYS A 84 3.87 2.21 -13.55
N SER A 85 3.23 1.68 -14.59
CA SER A 85 3.46 0.33 -15.09
C SER A 85 4.74 0.23 -15.90
N PRO A 86 5.63 -0.76 -15.64
CA PRO A 86 6.78 -1.04 -16.49
C PRO A 86 6.40 -1.66 -17.84
N LEU A 87 5.23 -2.31 -17.94
CA LEU A 87 4.78 -2.95 -19.17
C LEU A 87 4.21 -1.94 -20.16
N THR A 88 3.39 -1.01 -19.68
CA THR A 88 2.65 -0.07 -20.53
C THR A 88 3.21 1.35 -20.49
N LEU A 89 4.12 1.64 -19.57
CA LEU A 89 4.69 2.97 -19.31
C LEU A 89 3.65 4.04 -18.90
N ALA A 90 2.44 3.62 -18.55
CA ALA A 90 1.32 4.46 -18.16
C ALA A 90 0.81 4.08 -16.76
N TRP A 91 -0.38 4.54 -16.41
CA TRP A 91 -1.10 4.07 -15.22
C TRP A 91 -1.24 2.54 -15.24
N GLY A 92 -0.88 1.90 -14.12
CA GLY A 92 -1.07 0.48 -13.90
C GLY A 92 -1.74 0.24 -12.57
N GLU A 93 -2.76 -0.61 -12.57
CA GLU A 93 -3.46 -1.04 -11.38
C GLU A 93 -3.77 -2.54 -11.44
N ALA A 94 -3.85 -3.15 -10.26
CA ALA A 94 -4.27 -4.52 -10.09
C ALA A 94 -5.19 -4.61 -8.87
N HIS A 95 -6.20 -5.46 -8.97
CA HIS A 95 -7.12 -5.71 -7.87
C HIS A 95 -6.88 -7.11 -7.30
N ALA A 96 -6.88 -7.19 -5.97
CA ALA A 96 -6.82 -8.44 -5.25
C ALA A 96 -7.85 -8.46 -4.12
N SER A 97 -8.08 -9.64 -3.58
CA SER A 97 -9.07 -9.92 -2.54
C SER A 97 -8.51 -10.95 -1.57
N GLY A 98 -9.30 -11.31 -0.55
CA GLY A 98 -8.94 -12.27 0.47
C GLY A 98 -9.01 -11.61 1.84
N PHE A 99 -8.03 -11.93 2.69
CA PHE A 99 -8.00 -11.46 4.06
C PHE A 99 -7.10 -10.23 4.27
N TRP A 100 -6.10 -10.04 3.41
CA TRP A 100 -5.04 -9.05 3.61
C TRP A 100 -5.57 -7.63 3.80
N ALA A 101 -6.52 -7.19 2.97
CA ALA A 101 -7.07 -5.83 3.05
C ALA A 101 -7.81 -5.56 4.37
N VAL A 102 -8.50 -6.58 4.90
CA VAL A 102 -9.21 -6.50 6.17
C VAL A 102 -8.21 -6.46 7.33
N GLU A 103 -7.16 -7.28 7.27
CA GLU A 103 -6.11 -7.29 8.29
C GLU A 103 -5.31 -5.98 8.31
N LEU A 104 -5.06 -5.35 7.14
CA LEU A 104 -4.44 -4.02 7.09
C LEU A 104 -5.30 -2.97 7.83
N LYS A 105 -6.61 -2.99 7.58
CA LYS A 105 -7.58 -2.10 8.23
C LYS A 105 -7.60 -2.29 9.74
N LYS A 106 -7.65 -3.55 10.20
CA LYS A 106 -7.58 -3.89 11.62
C LYS A 106 -6.26 -3.48 12.26
N ALA A 107 -5.17 -3.62 11.52
CA ALA A 107 -3.84 -3.18 11.97
C ALA A 107 -3.67 -1.65 11.93
N GLY A 108 -4.71 -0.88 11.60
CA GLY A 108 -4.73 0.56 11.79
C GLY A 108 -4.30 1.38 10.59
N TYR A 109 -4.46 0.88 9.36
CA TYR A 109 -4.12 1.61 8.14
C TYR A 109 -5.19 1.45 7.04
N ASP A 110 -5.44 2.51 6.28
CA ASP A 110 -6.28 2.46 5.06
C ASP A 110 -5.47 2.10 3.80
N GLY A 111 -4.16 2.35 3.83
CA GLY A 111 -3.27 2.07 2.73
C GLY A 111 -1.79 2.22 3.09
N ILE A 112 -0.95 1.77 2.17
CA ILE A 112 0.51 1.82 2.26
C ILE A 112 1.03 2.46 0.97
N VAL A 113 1.87 3.47 1.07
CA VAL A 113 2.56 4.12 -0.05
C VAL A 113 4.04 3.80 0.09
N VAL A 114 4.57 3.01 -0.85
CA VAL A 114 5.99 2.63 -0.87
C VAL A 114 6.70 3.44 -1.95
N ARG A 115 7.81 4.07 -1.58
CA ARG A 115 8.72 4.77 -2.49
C ARG A 115 10.16 4.38 -2.22
N GLY A 116 11.06 4.77 -3.11
CA GLY A 116 12.47 4.51 -2.96
C GLY A 116 12.84 3.07 -3.29
N ARG A 117 14.07 2.70 -2.91
CA ARG A 117 14.61 1.36 -3.14
C ARG A 117 15.54 0.97 -2.01
N ALA A 118 15.25 -0.14 -1.36
CA ALA A 118 16.08 -0.69 -0.30
C ALA A 118 17.43 -1.14 -0.87
N SER A 119 18.49 -1.00 -0.06
CA SER A 119 19.85 -1.43 -0.43
C SER A 119 20.00 -2.96 -0.46
N SER A 120 19.13 -3.68 0.26
CA SER A 120 19.03 -5.14 0.32
C SER A 120 17.56 -5.57 0.40
N PRO A 121 17.25 -6.87 0.19
CA PRO A 121 15.89 -7.39 0.35
C PRO A 121 15.34 -7.17 1.77
N VAL A 122 14.17 -6.53 1.85
CA VAL A 122 13.42 -6.31 3.10
C VAL A 122 11.95 -6.66 2.92
N TYR A 123 11.26 -6.89 4.03
CA TYR A 123 9.80 -6.98 4.05
C TYR A 123 9.23 -6.03 5.11
N LEU A 124 8.03 -5.53 4.84
CA LEU A 124 7.29 -4.69 5.77
C LEU A 124 6.45 -5.57 6.70
N TYR A 125 6.63 -5.41 8.01
CA TYR A 125 5.82 -6.04 9.04
C TYR A 125 4.94 -4.99 9.71
N ILE A 126 3.64 -5.27 9.83
CA ILE A 126 2.67 -4.39 10.49
C ILE A 126 1.89 -5.19 11.51
N HIS A 127 1.84 -4.72 12.75
CA HIS A 127 1.09 -5.33 13.84
C HIS A 127 0.49 -4.25 14.74
N ASP A 128 -0.84 -4.20 14.80
CA ASP A 128 -1.62 -3.33 15.69
C ASP A 128 -1.12 -1.87 15.70
N GLY A 129 -0.98 -1.29 14.51
CA GLY A 129 -0.59 0.10 14.31
C GLY A 129 0.92 0.37 14.39
N ASN A 130 1.74 -0.66 14.61
CA ASN A 130 3.20 -0.56 14.58
C ASN A 130 3.72 -1.18 13.29
N ALA A 131 4.56 -0.44 12.57
CA ALA A 131 5.17 -0.90 11.32
C ALA A 131 6.69 -0.87 11.42
N GLU A 132 7.36 -1.87 10.84
CA GLU A 132 8.82 -1.93 10.74
C GLU A 132 9.27 -2.65 9.47
N LEU A 133 10.44 -2.28 8.96
CA LEU A 133 11.13 -3.01 7.91
C LEU A 133 12.03 -4.07 8.54
N ARG A 134 11.96 -5.31 8.05
CA ARG A 134 12.76 -6.44 8.52
C ARG A 134 13.56 -7.03 7.37
N ASP A 135 14.73 -7.58 7.69
CA ASP A 135 15.58 -8.27 6.71
C ASP A 135 14.82 -9.42 6.04
N ALA A 136 14.91 -9.48 4.71
CA ALA A 136 14.30 -10.52 3.88
C ALA A 136 15.34 -11.28 3.04
N ALA A 137 16.64 -11.21 3.37
CA ALA A 137 17.69 -11.84 2.58
C ALA A 137 17.46 -13.34 2.42
N ARG A 138 16.98 -14.00 3.48
CA ARG A 138 16.65 -15.44 3.48
C ARG A 138 15.36 -15.79 2.70
N LEU A 139 14.52 -14.80 2.43
CA LEU A 139 13.26 -14.97 1.70
C LEU A 139 13.43 -14.73 0.20
N TRP A 140 14.50 -14.05 -0.18
CA TRP A 140 14.75 -13.67 -1.56
C TRP A 140 15.00 -14.89 -2.45
N GLY A 141 14.24 -15.00 -3.54
CA GLY A 141 14.30 -16.13 -4.46
C GLY A 141 13.36 -17.30 -4.12
N LEU A 142 12.66 -17.26 -2.98
CA LEU A 142 11.60 -18.23 -2.67
C LEU A 142 10.35 -17.97 -3.50
N THR A 143 9.52 -19.00 -3.68
CA THR A 143 8.16 -18.82 -4.22
C THR A 143 7.27 -18.08 -3.22
N THR A 144 6.16 -17.52 -3.70
CA THR A 144 5.21 -16.77 -2.84
C THR A 144 4.72 -17.58 -1.65
N ARG A 145 4.42 -18.87 -1.84
CA ARG A 145 3.93 -19.76 -0.76
C ARG A 145 5.02 -20.12 0.25
N GLU A 146 6.26 -20.33 -0.21
CA GLU A 146 7.40 -20.62 0.66
C GLU A 146 7.76 -19.38 1.50
N ALA A 147 7.77 -18.19 0.90
CA ALA A 147 8.00 -16.94 1.59
C ALA A 147 6.92 -16.69 2.66
N GLU A 148 5.63 -16.85 2.31
CA GLU A 148 4.53 -16.74 3.27
C GLU A 148 4.69 -17.72 4.44
N SER A 149 5.01 -18.98 4.16
CA SER A 149 5.20 -20.01 5.20
C SER A 149 6.41 -19.75 6.09
N SER A 150 7.43 -19.04 5.58
CA SER A 150 8.65 -18.72 6.32
C SER A 150 8.53 -17.47 7.21
N ILE A 151 7.51 -16.65 6.97
CA ILE A 151 7.21 -15.44 7.76
C ILE A 151 6.27 -15.77 8.94
N ARG A 152 5.35 -16.71 8.74
CA ARG A 152 4.40 -17.18 9.76
C ARG A 152 5.08 -17.98 10.86
#